data_AF-A0A2W6VHJ3-F1
#
_entry.id   AF-A0A2W6VHJ3-F1
#
_cell.length_a   1.000
_cell.length_b   1.000
_cell.length_c   1.000
_cell.angle_alpha   90.00
_cell.angle_beta   90.00
_cell.angle_gamma   90.00
#
_symmetry.space_group_name_H-M   'P 1'
#
loop_
_entity.id
_entity.type
_entity.pdbx_description
1 polymer ?
#
loop_
_entity_poly.entity_id
_entity_poly.type
_entity_poly.pdbx_seq_one_letter_code
_entity_poly.pdbx_strand_id
1 'polypeptide(L)'
;MTSTPDPIAEQAAIADTWRKLHWSWYGFFYALSFASIFLSTLVAAKPAGLGWSEDFYGVLAWILAVVTASLTLFRPQQRATRYRQGWMLLDLALDKQRLLGGSAEDVFTAREAGERLIHQSQD
;
A
#
# COMPACT_ATOMS: atom_id res chain seq x y z
N MET A 1 0.38 -29.03 27.21
CA MET A 1 0.15 -27.66 27.69
C MET A 1 0.40 -26.72 26.53
N THR A 2 -0.64 -26.30 25.83
CA THR A 2 -0.54 -25.29 24.77
C THR A 2 -0.42 -23.94 25.46
N SER A 3 0.76 -23.33 25.43
CA SER A 3 0.95 -21.96 25.90
C SER A 3 -0.03 -21.06 25.17
N THR A 4 -0.92 -20.41 25.89
CA THR A 4 -1.78 -19.35 25.34
C THR A 4 -0.85 -18.35 24.63
N PRO A 5 -1.08 -18.04 23.34
CA PRO A 5 -0.22 -17.11 22.62
C PRO A 5 -0.20 -15.77 23.35
N ASP A 6 0.99 -15.18 23.46
CA ASP A 6 1.16 -13.88 24.09
C ASP A 6 0.33 -12.85 23.29
N PRO A 7 -0.70 -12.23 23.90
CA PRO A 7 -1.59 -11.31 23.21
C PRO A 7 -0.84 -10.13 22.59
N ILE A 8 0.32 -9.76 23.15
CA ILE A 8 1.16 -8.66 22.64
C ILE A 8 1.95 -9.10 21.40
N ALA A 9 2.41 -10.35 21.37
CA ALA A 9 3.09 -10.90 20.20
C ALA A 9 2.16 -10.93 18.97
N GLU A 10 0.86 -11.20 19.18
CA GLU A 10 -0.15 -11.12 18.13
C GLU A 10 -0.30 -9.69 17.58
N GLN A 11 -0.32 -8.67 18.46
CA GLN A 11 -0.40 -7.28 18.03
C GLN A 11 0.83 -6.85 17.21
N ALA A 12 2.01 -7.31 17.59
CA ALA A 12 3.23 -7.07 16.81
C ALA A 12 3.16 -7.69 15.40
N ALA A 13 2.60 -8.90 15.27
CA ALA A 13 2.40 -9.55 13.98
C ALA A 13 1.40 -8.78 13.09
N ILE A 14 0.37 -8.18 13.69
CA ILE A 14 -0.59 -7.31 12.99
C ILE A 14 0.11 -6.05 12.47
N ALA A 15 0.90 -5.37 13.31
CA ALA A 15 1.67 -4.19 12.90
C ALA A 15 2.60 -4.51 11.71
N ASP A 16 3.29 -5.65 11.77
CA ASP A 16 4.14 -6.15 10.69
C ASP A 16 3.37 -6.40 9.39
N THR A 17 2.16 -6.96 9.51
CA THR A 17 1.28 -7.21 8.36
C THR A 17 0.86 -5.89 7.71
N TRP A 18 0.44 -4.90 8.49
CA TRP A 18 0.08 -3.58 7.97
C TRP A 18 1.27 -2.88 7.33
N ARG A 19 2.48 -3.00 7.90
CA ARG A 19 3.72 -2.49 7.32
C ARG A 19 4.04 -3.14 5.96
N LYS A 20 3.90 -4.47 5.85
CA LYS A 20 4.08 -5.20 4.57
C LYS A 20 3.06 -4.75 3.54
N LEU A 21 1.79 -4.60 3.93
CA LEU A 21 0.72 -4.13 3.05
C LEU A 21 0.96 -2.69 2.58
N HIS A 22 1.43 -1.80 3.46
CA HIS A 22 1.87 -0.46 3.07
C HIS A 22 2.91 -0.51 1.94
N TRP A 23 3.98 -1.27 2.11
CA TRP A 23 5.04 -1.39 1.11
C TRP A 23 4.56 -2.04 -0.18
N SER A 24 3.68 -3.05 -0.10
CA SER A 24 3.06 -3.66 -1.28
C SER A 24 2.25 -2.65 -2.08
N TRP A 25 1.39 -1.86 -1.43
CA TRP A 25 0.56 -0.86 -2.10
C TRP A 25 1.40 0.30 -2.63
N TYR A 26 2.44 0.71 -1.90
CA TYR A 26 3.35 1.75 -2.33
C TYR A 26 4.16 1.30 -3.56
N GLY A 27 4.72 0.10 -3.53
CA GLY A 27 5.43 -0.49 -4.67
C GLY A 27 4.53 -0.63 -5.91
N PHE A 28 3.28 -1.09 -5.72
CA PHE A 28 2.31 -1.18 -6.80
C PHE A 28 2.01 0.20 -7.44
N PHE A 29 1.81 1.24 -6.61
CA PHE A 29 1.59 2.59 -7.11
C PHE A 29 2.80 3.12 -7.91
N TYR A 30 4.01 2.91 -7.41
CA TYR A 30 5.23 3.35 -8.10
C TYR A 30 5.43 2.61 -9.43
N ALA A 31 5.20 1.29 -9.45
CA ALA A 31 5.30 0.49 -10.65
C ALA A 31 4.31 0.96 -11.73
N LEU A 32 3.05 1.18 -11.36
CA LEU A 32 2.04 1.71 -12.28
C LEU A 32 2.38 3.14 -12.75
N SER A 33 2.84 4.01 -11.85
CA SER A 33 3.21 5.39 -12.21
C SER A 33 4.38 5.42 -13.19
N PHE A 34 5.41 4.62 -12.93
CA PHE A 34 6.56 4.49 -13.83
C PHE A 34 6.15 3.91 -15.18
N ALA A 35 5.35 2.84 -15.19
CA ALA A 35 4.84 2.25 -16.42
C ALA A 35 4.00 3.25 -17.23
N SER A 36 3.17 4.06 -16.57
CA SER A 36 2.38 5.11 -17.21
C SER A 36 3.26 6.16 -17.89
N ILE A 37 4.26 6.69 -17.20
CA ILE A 37 5.20 7.68 -17.75
C ILE A 37 5.98 7.08 -18.94
N PHE A 38 6.47 5.85 -18.78
CA PHE A 38 7.23 5.16 -19.81
C PHE A 38 6.39 4.92 -21.06
N LEU A 39 5.20 4.33 -20.91
CA LEU A 39 4.27 4.07 -22.00
C LEU A 39 3.79 5.37 -22.66
N SER A 40 3.48 6.40 -21.88
CA SER A 40 3.09 7.71 -22.39
C SER A 40 4.20 8.32 -23.25
N THR A 41 5.45 8.26 -22.78
CA THR A 41 6.61 8.74 -23.53
C THR A 41 6.81 7.93 -24.81
N LEU A 42 6.67 6.61 -24.75
CA LEU A 42 6.87 5.70 -25.88
C LEU A 42 5.81 5.90 -26.97
N VAL A 43 4.54 6.05 -26.58
CA VAL A 43 3.40 6.33 -27.47
C VAL A 43 3.51 7.74 -28.07
N ALA A 44 3.93 8.73 -27.29
CA ALA A 44 4.08 10.11 -27.76
C ALA A 44 5.29 10.29 -28.70
N ALA A 45 6.42 9.69 -28.37
CA ALA A 45 7.66 9.85 -29.14
C ALA A 45 7.63 9.13 -30.49
N LYS A 46 6.79 8.09 -30.65
CA LYS A 46 6.72 7.21 -31.84
C LYS A 46 8.10 7.03 -32.50
N PRO A 47 9.08 6.46 -31.77
CA PRO A 47 10.47 6.45 -32.21
C PRO A 47 10.60 5.79 -33.59
N ALA A 48 10.77 6.61 -34.63
CA ALA A 48 10.74 6.18 -36.03
C ALA A 48 11.84 5.16 -36.37
N GLY A 49 12.93 5.13 -35.60
CA GLY A 49 14.04 4.18 -35.77
C GLY A 49 13.75 2.75 -35.32
N LEU A 50 12.62 2.48 -34.66
CA LEU A 50 12.27 1.12 -34.18
C LEU A 50 11.42 0.32 -35.18
N GLY A 51 10.87 0.94 -36.22
CA GLY A 51 10.11 0.25 -37.28
C GLY A 51 8.84 -0.47 -36.79
N TRP A 52 8.26 -0.03 -35.67
CA TRP A 52 7.05 -0.66 -35.12
C TRP A 52 5.79 -0.30 -35.92
N SER A 53 4.84 -1.24 -35.98
CA SER A 53 3.56 -1.04 -36.69
C SER A 53 2.65 -0.06 -35.93
N GLU A 54 1.73 0.58 -36.65
CA GLU A 54 0.70 1.44 -36.04
C GLU A 54 -0.18 0.67 -35.05
N ASP A 55 -0.48 -0.60 -35.36
CA ASP A 55 -1.23 -1.49 -34.46
C ASP A 55 -0.55 -1.67 -33.11
N PHE A 56 0.79 -1.78 -33.10
CA PHE A 56 1.56 -1.93 -31.87
C PHE A 56 1.44 -0.68 -30.98
N TYR A 57 1.51 0.51 -31.56
CA TYR A 57 1.24 1.75 -30.83
C TYR A 57 -0.19 1.85 -30.32
N GLY A 58 -1.16 1.33 -31.08
CA GLY A 58 -2.56 1.21 -30.64
C GLY A 58 -2.71 0.34 -29.39
N VAL A 59 -2.05 -0.82 -29.35
CA VAL A 59 -2.02 -1.69 -28.17
C VAL A 59 -1.40 -0.98 -26.96
N LEU A 60 -0.26 -0.30 -27.15
CA LEU A 60 0.40 0.44 -26.07
C LEU A 60 -0.46 1.58 -25.52
N ALA A 61 -1.17 2.31 -26.38
CA ALA A 61 -2.11 3.34 -25.97
C ALA A 61 -3.26 2.76 -25.13
N TRP A 62 -3.76 1.57 -25.49
CA TRP A 62 -4.79 0.89 -24.74
C TRP A 62 -4.29 0.43 -23.35
N ILE A 63 -3.09 -0.15 -23.28
CA ILE A 63 -2.44 -0.51 -22.01
C ILE A 63 -2.26 0.74 -21.12
N LEU A 64 -1.78 1.84 -21.69
CA LEU A 64 -1.63 3.11 -20.98
C LEU A 64 -2.97 3.61 -20.40
N ALA A 65 -4.06 3.49 -21.17
CA ALA A 65 -5.40 3.84 -20.69
C ALA A 65 -5.83 2.97 -19.50
N VAL A 66 -5.59 1.66 -19.55
CA VAL A 66 -5.90 0.74 -18.45
C VAL A 66 -5.06 1.05 -17.20
N VAL A 67 -3.77 1.31 -17.35
CA VAL A 67 -2.89 1.70 -16.23
C VAL A 67 -3.37 2.99 -15.59
N THR A 68 -3.73 4.00 -16.41
CA THR A 68 -4.23 5.29 -15.93
C THR A 68 -5.58 5.16 -15.23
N ALA A 69 -6.50 4.37 -15.77
CA ALA A 69 -7.77 4.05 -15.14
C ALA A 69 -7.56 3.34 -13.80
N SER A 70 -6.64 2.38 -13.74
CA SER A 70 -6.30 1.64 -12.52
C SER A 70 -5.74 2.56 -11.42
N LEU A 71 -4.83 3.47 -11.77
CA LEU A 71 -4.31 4.48 -10.85
C LEU A 71 -5.42 5.37 -10.29
N THR A 72 -6.38 5.76 -11.14
CA THR A 72 -7.47 6.68 -10.80
C THR A 72 -8.52 6.00 -9.91
N LEU A 73 -8.91 4.77 -10.23
CA LEU A 73 -9.97 4.03 -9.55
C LEU A 73 -9.50 3.44 -8.23
N PHE A 74 -8.35 2.77 -8.20
CA PHE A 74 -7.90 2.06 -6.99
C PHE A 74 -7.24 2.96 -5.95
N ARG A 75 -6.83 4.18 -6.34
CA ARG A 75 -6.17 5.16 -5.47
C ARG A 75 -5.15 4.51 -4.52
N PRO A 76 -4.20 3.70 -5.04
CA PRO A 76 -3.33 2.85 -4.22
C PRO A 76 -2.49 3.65 -3.22
N GLN A 77 -2.16 4.91 -3.52
CA GLN A 77 -1.48 5.83 -2.61
C GLN A 77 -2.29 6.15 -1.34
N GLN A 78 -3.62 6.33 -1.46
CA GLN A 78 -4.48 6.58 -0.30
C GLN A 78 -4.51 5.34 0.60
N ARG A 79 -4.62 4.16 -0.01
CA ARG A 79 -4.61 2.89 0.72
C ARG A 79 -3.27 2.63 1.42
N ALA A 80 -2.15 2.87 0.73
CA ALA A 80 -0.81 2.79 1.33
C ALA A 80 -0.66 3.74 2.52
N THR A 81 -1.15 4.97 2.42
CA THR A 81 -1.09 5.98 3.50
C THR A 81 -1.86 5.53 4.74
N ARG A 82 -3.03 4.91 4.57
CA ARG A 82 -3.81 4.42 5.71
C ARG A 82 -3.16 3.25 6.43
N TYR A 83 -2.62 2.29 5.67
CA TYR A 83 -1.79 1.24 6.27
C TYR A 83 -0.62 1.85 7.04
N ARG A 84 0.04 2.88 6.48
CA ARG A 84 1.11 3.62 7.14
C ARG A 84 0.69 4.18 8.50
N GLN A 85 -0.41 4.91 8.52
CA GLN A 85 -0.93 5.53 9.73
C GLN A 85 -1.32 4.47 10.77
N GLY A 86 -2.01 3.41 10.35
CA GLY A 86 -2.41 2.31 11.22
C GLY A 86 -1.22 1.60 11.86
N TRP A 87 -0.21 1.21 11.08
CA TRP A 87 0.96 0.52 11.63
C TRP A 87 1.81 1.41 12.51
N MET A 88 2.01 2.68 12.17
CA MET A 88 2.76 3.62 13.02
C MET A 88 2.09 3.84 14.39
N LEU A 89 0.75 3.90 14.44
CA LEU A 89 0.02 4.04 15.70
C LEU A 89 0.20 2.81 16.60
N LEU A 90 0.09 1.61 16.02
CA LEU A 90 0.24 0.36 16.75
C LEU A 90 1.70 0.14 17.19
N ASP A 91 2.66 0.44 16.32
CA ASP A 91 4.10 0.33 16.60
C ASP A 91 4.50 1.26 17.76
N LEU A 92 4.01 2.51 17.76
CA LEU A 92 4.23 3.45 18.85
C LEU A 92 3.68 2.95 20.20
N ALA A 93 2.49 2.33 20.19
CA ALA A 93 1.89 1.77 21.40
C ALA A 93 2.67 0.55 21.92
N LEU A 94 3.13 -0.31 21.01
CA LEU A 94 3.99 -1.46 21.33
C LEU A 94 5.34 -1.01 21.91
N ASP A 95 5.96 0.02 21.33
CA ASP A 95 7.21 0.59 21.85
C ASP A 95 7.02 1.22 23.22
N LYS A 96 5.93 1.99 23.41
CA LYS A 96 5.57 2.53 24.74
C LYS A 96 5.39 1.42 25.77
N GLN A 97 4.72 0.32 25.40
CA GLN A 97 4.53 -0.81 26.28
C GLN A 97 5.87 -1.46 26.67
N ARG A 98 6.74 -1.73 25.69
CA ARG A 98 8.04 -2.40 25.89
C ARG A 98 9.03 -1.56 26.68
N LEU A 99 9.10 -0.26 26.40
CA LEU A 99 10.12 0.63 26.94
C LEU A 99 9.70 1.32 28.24
N LEU A 100 8.41 1.65 28.38
CA LEU A 100 7.89 2.45 29.48
C LEU A 100 6.92 1.69 30.38
N GLY A 101 6.69 0.40 30.13
CA GLY A 101 5.74 -0.41 30.89
C GLY A 101 4.28 0.04 30.70
N GLY A 102 3.94 0.54 29.50
CA GLY A 102 2.57 0.94 29.15
C GLY A 102 1.54 -0.18 29.28
N SER A 103 0.26 0.18 29.35
CA SER A 103 -0.84 -0.78 29.48
C SER A 103 -1.02 -1.60 28.21
N ALA A 104 -1.36 -2.89 28.36
CA ALA A 104 -1.81 -3.71 27.23
C ALA A 104 -3.07 -3.12 26.56
N GLU A 105 -3.91 -2.42 27.34
CA GLU A 105 -5.11 -1.74 26.86
C GLU A 105 -4.79 -0.60 25.88
N ASP A 106 -3.67 0.11 26.07
CA ASP A 106 -3.20 1.14 25.13
C ASP A 106 -2.91 0.51 23.76
N VAL A 107 -2.34 -0.70 23.74
CA VAL A 107 -2.01 -1.42 22.50
C VAL A 107 -3.28 -1.86 21.77
N PHE A 108 -4.28 -2.39 22.48
CA PHE A 108 -5.57 -2.76 21.89
C PHE A 108 -6.33 -1.54 21.35
N THR A 109 -6.33 -0.44 22.10
CA THR A 109 -6.94 0.82 21.66
C THR A 109 -6.26 1.37 20.39
N ALA A 110 -4.92 1.30 20.32
CA ALA A 110 -4.17 1.69 19.14
C ALA A 110 -4.46 0.79 17.94
N ARG A 111 -4.63 -0.51 18.16
CA ARG A 111 -5.04 -1.47 17.11
C ARG A 111 -6.41 -1.11 16.56
N GLU A 112 -7.42 -0.91 17.40
CA GLU A 112 -8.76 -0.52 16.93
C GLU A 112 -8.76 0.81 16.18
N ALA A 113 -7.98 1.80 16.64
CA ALA A 113 -7.79 3.05 15.92
C ALA A 113 -7.16 2.82 14.53
N GLY A 114 -6.12 1.98 14.44
CA GLY A 114 -5.50 1.60 13.17
C GLY A 114 -6.44 0.87 12.22
N GLU A 115 -7.24 -0.08 12.73
CA GLU A 115 -8.25 -0.79 11.94
C GLU A 115 -9.31 0.18 11.40
N ARG A 116 -9.79 1.11 12.23
CA ARG A 116 -10.73 2.16 11.78
C ARG A 116 -10.13 2.98 10.64
N LEU A 117 -8.88 3.45 10.77
CA LEU A 117 -8.22 4.23 9.71
C LEU A 117 -8.07 3.45 8.40
N ILE A 118 -7.75 2.16 8.48
CA ILE A 118 -7.59 1.30 7.29
C ILE A 118 -8.93 1.11 6.58
N HIS A 119 -10.04 0.98 7.33
CA HIS A 119 -11.37 0.66 6.79
C HIS A 119 -12.30 1.86 6.58
N GLN A 120 -11.93 3.08 7.01
CA GLN A 120 -12.77 4.30 7.03
C GLN A 120 -13.28 4.81 5.66
N SER A 121 -13.19 4.05 4.56
CA SER A 121 -13.80 4.44 3.28
C SER A 121 -14.27 3.26 2.42
N GLN A 122 -14.75 2.19 3.07
CA GLN A 122 -15.56 1.19 2.36
C GLN A 122 -17.03 1.60 2.25
N ASP A 123 -17.41 2.74 2.83
CA ASP A 123 -18.68 3.46 2.60
C ASP A 123 -18.49 4.57 1.56
#